data_AF-A0A7E5WH48-F1
#
_entry.id   AF-A0A7E5WH48-F1
#
_cell.length_a   1.000
_cell.length_b   1.000
_cell.length_c   1.000
_cell.angle_alpha   90.00
_cell.angle_beta   90.00
_cell.angle_gamma   90.00
#
_symmetry.space_group_name_H-M   'P 1'
#
loop_
_entity.id
_entity.type
_entity.pdbx_description
1 polymer ?
#
loop_
_entity_poly.entity_id
_entity_poly.type
_entity_poly.pdbx_seq_one_letter_code
_entity_poly.pdbx_strand_id
1 'polypeptide(L)'
;MPVATPVFDLSHIYKLSPETEDLRVYEKGQIIIEEDNGKLFPPSMTPDMGIGTCLLNERPREWRCNRANVNGAVGAVVIAIQFYRHHNYIANELHELNPCWDDERLYYTARDINIAVFTQIYFYELLPILLGKENMIKHGIISDSDGFRDMYDEDVLPQMTDEYHYALRWFHVIQEADIKMYDNDGYYLNTIPMVNVSLRTGFLPHDENLEKMTQGSFRQYGGGFDHIIDNDVSNKTVSHRLNKIRIKYSCINLT
;
A
#
# COMPACT_ATOMS: atom_id res chain seq x y z
N MET A 1 -8.32 -8.98 -16.79
CA MET A 1 -8.54 -7.52 -16.97
C MET A 1 -8.04 -6.84 -15.71
N PRO A 2 -7.14 -5.85 -15.79
CA PRO A 2 -6.66 -5.15 -14.59
C PRO A 2 -7.84 -4.50 -13.88
N VAL A 3 -7.93 -4.72 -12.57
CA VAL A 3 -9.00 -4.18 -11.71
C VAL A 3 -8.64 -2.78 -11.18
N ALA A 4 -7.54 -2.20 -11.67
CA ALA A 4 -7.02 -0.89 -11.29
C ALA A 4 -6.62 -0.12 -12.55
N THR A 5 -6.55 1.21 -12.43
CA THR A 5 -6.13 2.10 -13.50
C THR A 5 -4.63 1.91 -13.80
N PRO A 6 -4.18 2.09 -15.06
CA PRO A 6 -2.77 1.91 -15.45
C PRO A 6 -1.88 3.11 -15.10
N VAL A 7 -2.37 4.06 -14.30
CA VAL A 7 -1.70 5.31 -13.95
C VAL A 7 -1.41 5.38 -12.45
N PHE A 8 -0.46 6.22 -12.05
CA PHE A 8 -0.12 6.44 -10.64
C PHE A 8 -1.09 7.43 -9.97
N ASP A 9 -2.29 6.97 -9.64
CA ASP A 9 -3.40 7.81 -9.17
C ASP A 9 -3.98 7.41 -7.81
N LEU A 10 -3.26 6.55 -7.08
CA LEU A 10 -3.72 5.96 -5.82
C LEU A 10 -5.12 5.32 -5.93
N SER A 11 -5.45 4.69 -7.08
CA SER A 11 -6.73 4.00 -7.30
C SER A 11 -7.08 2.98 -6.21
N HIS A 12 -6.07 2.36 -5.58
CA HIS A 12 -6.28 1.46 -4.43
C HIS A 12 -6.83 2.12 -3.16
N ILE A 13 -6.82 3.46 -3.08
CA ILE A 13 -7.43 4.27 -2.00
C ILE A 13 -8.75 4.86 -2.46
N TYR A 14 -8.78 5.42 -3.67
CA TYR A 14 -9.91 6.25 -4.12
C TYR A 14 -10.97 5.47 -4.90
N LYS A 15 -10.55 4.60 -5.83
CA LYS A 15 -11.46 3.82 -6.67
C LYS A 15 -10.68 2.78 -7.49
N LEU A 16 -10.80 1.51 -7.13
CA LEU A 16 -10.18 0.41 -7.89
C LEU A 16 -10.91 0.22 -9.23
N SER A 17 -12.23 0.10 -9.20
CA SER A 17 -13.08 -0.10 -10.38
C SER A 17 -14.31 0.82 -10.37
N PRO A 18 -14.96 1.05 -11.52
CA PRO A 18 -16.24 1.77 -11.59
C PRO A 18 -17.32 1.20 -10.66
N GLU A 19 -17.26 -0.11 -10.42
CA GLU A 19 -18.16 -0.90 -9.56
C GLU A 19 -17.80 -0.79 -8.06
N THR A 20 -16.64 -0.22 -7.73
CA THR A 20 -16.25 0.02 -6.34
C THR A 20 -17.14 1.12 -5.76
N GLU A 21 -17.70 0.83 -4.59
CA GLU A 21 -18.55 1.76 -3.84
C GLU A 21 -17.81 3.07 -3.53
N ASP A 22 -18.58 4.14 -3.42
CA ASP A 22 -18.05 5.44 -3.05
C ASP A 22 -17.62 5.46 -1.58
N LEU A 23 -16.37 5.87 -1.33
CA LEU A 23 -15.77 5.96 0.01
C LEU A 23 -15.83 7.36 0.60
N ARG A 24 -16.52 8.31 -0.04
CA ARG A 24 -16.64 9.69 0.44
C ARG A 24 -17.64 9.81 1.58
N VAL A 25 -17.33 10.70 2.53
CA VAL A 25 -18.26 11.14 3.59
C VAL A 25 -19.21 12.23 3.07
N TYR A 26 -18.80 12.95 2.01
CA TYR A 26 -19.48 14.16 1.51
C TYR A 26 -19.54 15.30 2.53
N GLU A 27 -18.57 15.33 3.43
CA GLU A 27 -18.33 16.42 4.36
C GLU A 27 -16.84 16.76 4.39
N LYS A 28 -16.51 18.06 4.21
CA LYS A 28 -15.14 18.60 4.29
C LYS A 28 -14.12 17.89 3.38
N GLY A 29 -14.57 17.28 2.30
CA GLY A 29 -13.75 16.53 1.36
C GLY A 29 -13.20 15.22 1.90
N GLN A 30 -13.76 14.68 2.99
CA GLN A 30 -13.21 13.50 3.66
C GLN A 30 -13.67 12.17 3.05
N ILE A 31 -12.84 11.14 3.24
CA ILE A 31 -13.19 9.74 3.01
C ILE A 31 -13.49 9.02 4.33
N ILE A 32 -14.34 7.99 4.25
CA ILE A 32 -14.82 7.21 5.39
C ILE A 32 -13.63 6.62 6.12
N ILE A 33 -13.55 6.82 7.43
CA ILE A 33 -12.52 6.24 8.28
C ILE A 33 -13.17 5.60 9.50
N GLU A 34 -12.64 4.48 9.95
CA GLU A 34 -13.13 3.78 11.12
C GLU A 34 -12.07 3.75 12.21
N GLU A 35 -12.50 3.92 13.45
CA GLU A 35 -11.62 3.74 14.60
C GLU A 35 -11.66 2.30 15.11
N ASP A 36 -10.49 1.74 15.43
CA ASP A 36 -10.34 0.43 16.07
C ASP A 36 -9.15 0.48 17.04
N ASN A 37 -9.44 0.29 18.33
CA ASN A 37 -8.47 0.44 19.43
C ASN A 37 -7.68 1.77 19.39
N GLY A 38 -8.38 2.89 19.17
CA GLY A 38 -7.78 4.23 19.16
C GLY A 38 -6.98 4.56 17.90
N LYS A 39 -7.08 3.74 16.86
CA LYS A 39 -6.36 3.93 15.58
C LYS A 39 -7.34 4.03 14.43
N LEU A 40 -6.99 4.87 13.46
CA LEU A 40 -7.83 5.13 12.29
C LEU A 40 -7.50 4.18 11.13
N PHE A 41 -8.49 3.54 10.55
CA PHE A 41 -8.32 2.58 9.46
C PHE A 41 -9.30 2.86 8.32
N PRO A 42 -9.00 2.38 7.11
CA PRO A 42 -9.99 2.32 6.04
C PRO A 42 -11.22 1.50 6.47
N PRO A 43 -12.38 1.72 5.82
CA PRO A 43 -13.62 1.06 6.18
C PRO A 43 -13.49 -0.45 6.09
N SER A 44 -14.12 -1.14 7.03
CA SER A 44 -14.09 -2.59 7.11
C SER A 44 -15.25 -3.24 6.36
N MET A 45 -15.10 -4.51 6.00
CA MET A 45 -16.22 -5.37 5.56
C MET A 45 -16.44 -6.48 6.58
N THR A 46 -17.68 -6.96 6.68
CA THR A 46 -17.93 -8.20 7.42
C THR A 46 -17.28 -9.36 6.66
N PRO A 47 -16.49 -10.22 7.31
CA PRO A 47 -15.76 -11.28 6.61
C PRO A 47 -16.65 -12.34 5.94
N ASP A 48 -17.91 -12.39 6.32
CA ASP A 48 -19.00 -13.20 5.77
C ASP A 48 -19.44 -12.73 4.37
N MET A 49 -18.98 -11.57 3.90
CA MET A 49 -19.11 -11.13 2.50
C MET A 49 -18.15 -11.86 1.52
N GLY A 50 -17.72 -13.08 1.82
CA GLY A 50 -17.17 -14.07 0.85
C GLY A 50 -15.93 -13.71 0.02
N ILE A 51 -15.40 -12.48 0.14
CA ILE A 51 -14.38 -11.90 -0.74
C ILE A 51 -13.17 -11.40 0.08
N GLY A 52 -13.24 -11.43 1.41
CA GLY A 52 -12.20 -10.95 2.30
C GLY A 52 -10.91 -11.77 2.18
N THR A 53 -9.83 -11.14 1.74
CA THR A 53 -8.47 -11.72 1.72
C THR A 53 -7.85 -11.83 3.12
N CYS A 54 -8.57 -11.47 4.18
CA CYS A 54 -8.13 -11.54 5.59
C CYS A 54 -8.24 -12.95 6.20
N LEU A 55 -7.75 -13.95 5.48
CA LEU A 55 -7.91 -15.37 5.79
C LEU A 55 -7.22 -15.81 7.09
N LEU A 56 -6.27 -15.01 7.58
CA LEU A 56 -5.43 -15.36 8.73
C LEU A 56 -5.81 -14.62 10.02
N ASN A 57 -6.88 -13.81 10.01
CA ASN A 57 -7.40 -13.15 11.21
C ASN A 57 -7.76 -14.17 12.32
N GLU A 58 -7.23 -13.96 13.52
CA GLU A 58 -7.52 -14.74 14.73
C GLU A 58 -8.80 -14.22 15.43
N ARG A 59 -9.95 -14.76 14.99
CA ARG A 59 -11.27 -14.42 15.53
C ARG A 59 -11.52 -15.00 16.93
N PRO A 60 -12.36 -14.36 17.76
CA PRO A 60 -13.17 -13.16 17.48
C PRO A 60 -12.43 -11.84 17.71
N ARG A 61 -11.21 -11.86 18.26
CA ARG A 61 -10.44 -10.65 18.57
C ARG A 61 -10.17 -9.83 17.32
N GLU A 62 -9.70 -10.49 16.26
CA GLU A 62 -9.34 -9.85 14.99
C GLU A 62 -10.49 -9.91 13.99
N TRP A 63 -11.34 -8.88 14.02
CA TRP A 63 -12.56 -8.82 13.21
C TRP A 63 -12.39 -8.00 11.93
N ARG A 64 -11.49 -7.00 11.92
CA ARG A 64 -11.33 -6.04 10.82
C ARG A 64 -10.73 -6.68 9.56
N CYS A 65 -11.34 -6.36 8.42
CA CYS A 65 -10.82 -6.63 7.09
C CYS A 65 -11.14 -5.44 6.19
N ASN A 66 -10.16 -4.87 5.48
CA ASN A 66 -10.39 -3.67 4.67
C ASN A 66 -11.40 -3.98 3.55
N ARG A 67 -12.39 -3.10 3.37
CA ARG A 67 -13.47 -3.28 2.39
C ARG A 67 -13.04 -3.04 0.95
N ALA A 68 -12.31 -1.96 0.71
CA ALA A 68 -11.94 -1.49 -0.63
C ALA A 68 -10.42 -1.34 -0.83
N ASN A 69 -9.62 -1.73 0.15
CA ASN A 69 -8.17 -1.53 0.16
C ASN A 69 -7.42 -2.88 0.23
N VAL A 70 -6.11 -2.83 0.05
CA VAL A 70 -5.22 -3.99 0.12
C VAL A 70 -5.32 -4.67 1.49
N ASN A 71 -5.48 -6.00 1.50
CA ASN A 71 -5.38 -6.87 2.68
C ASN A 71 -4.26 -7.93 2.51
N GLY A 72 -3.36 -7.70 1.54
CA GLY A 72 -2.30 -8.61 1.09
C GLY A 72 -1.09 -8.69 2.04
N ALA A 73 0.09 -8.40 1.47
CA ALA A 73 1.33 -8.29 2.22
C ALA A 73 1.23 -7.17 3.26
N VAL A 74 1.58 -7.45 4.52
CA VAL A 74 1.34 -6.53 5.65
C VAL A 74 1.98 -5.15 5.43
N GLY A 75 3.19 -5.08 4.85
CA GLY A 75 3.87 -3.81 4.58
C GLY A 75 3.10 -2.91 3.61
N ALA A 76 2.50 -3.49 2.57
CA ALA A 76 1.64 -2.76 1.65
C ALA A 76 0.36 -2.25 2.34
N VAL A 77 -0.22 -3.04 3.25
CA VAL A 77 -1.38 -2.62 4.05
C VAL A 77 -1.02 -1.44 4.96
N VAL A 78 0.14 -1.48 5.62
CA VAL A 78 0.62 -0.40 6.49
C VAL A 78 0.77 0.90 5.69
N ILE A 79 1.43 0.87 4.54
CA ILE A 79 1.59 2.06 3.68
C ILE A 79 0.24 2.56 3.16
N ALA A 80 -0.65 1.67 2.72
CA ALA A 80 -1.99 2.06 2.27
C ALA A 80 -2.77 2.78 3.38
N ILE A 81 -2.70 2.32 4.63
CA ILE A 81 -3.32 3.00 5.79
C ILE A 81 -2.75 4.41 5.97
N GLN A 82 -1.43 4.60 5.81
CA GLN A 82 -0.82 5.92 5.95
C GLN A 82 -1.35 6.90 4.89
N PHE A 83 -1.36 6.51 3.61
CA PHE A 83 -1.88 7.38 2.55
C PHE A 83 -3.39 7.59 2.64
N TYR A 84 -4.13 6.62 3.19
CA TYR A 84 -5.56 6.77 3.49
C TYR A 84 -5.80 7.84 4.57
N ARG A 85 -5.03 7.80 5.67
CA ARG A 85 -5.06 8.83 6.72
C ARG A 85 -4.61 10.20 6.20
N HIS A 86 -3.58 10.21 5.35
CA HIS A 86 -3.00 11.43 4.80
C HIS A 86 -3.99 12.23 3.96
N HIS A 87 -4.89 11.56 3.23
CA HIS A 87 -5.96 12.26 2.51
C HIS A 87 -6.84 13.09 3.46
N ASN A 88 -7.34 12.50 4.55
CA ASN A 88 -8.18 13.22 5.52
C ASN A 88 -7.41 14.30 6.28
N TYR A 89 -6.11 14.10 6.52
CA TYR A 89 -5.22 15.15 7.02
C TYR A 89 -5.20 16.35 6.06
N ILE A 90 -4.87 16.13 4.78
CA ILE A 90 -4.84 17.20 3.76
C ILE A 90 -6.20 17.88 3.63
N ALA A 91 -7.29 17.12 3.58
CA ALA A 91 -8.64 17.67 3.47
C ALA A 91 -8.99 18.59 4.65
N ASN A 92 -8.60 18.22 5.88
CA ASN A 92 -8.79 19.06 7.06
C ASN A 92 -7.97 20.36 6.97
N GLU A 93 -6.68 20.27 6.66
CA GLU A 93 -5.82 21.46 6.50
C GLU A 93 -6.35 22.39 5.40
N LEU A 94 -6.79 21.84 4.26
CA LEU A 94 -7.39 22.63 3.18
C LEU A 94 -8.69 23.31 3.60
N HIS A 95 -9.53 22.64 4.40
CA HIS A 95 -10.78 23.21 4.91
C HIS A 95 -10.51 24.37 5.89
N GLU A 96 -9.53 24.22 6.77
CA GLU A 96 -9.11 25.27 7.71
C GLU A 96 -8.53 26.49 6.99
N LEU A 97 -7.70 26.26 5.97
CA LEU A 97 -7.10 27.31 5.14
C LEU A 97 -8.10 27.96 4.17
N ASN A 98 -9.09 27.19 3.69
CA ASN A 98 -10.07 27.63 2.70
C ASN A 98 -11.52 27.33 3.15
N PRO A 99 -12.06 28.04 4.16
CA PRO A 99 -13.39 27.75 4.70
C PRO A 99 -14.55 27.90 3.71
N CYS A 100 -14.32 28.57 2.57
CA CYS A 100 -15.31 28.79 1.51
C CYS A 100 -15.34 27.71 0.43
N TRP A 101 -14.41 26.74 0.45
CA TRP A 101 -14.42 25.64 -0.51
C TRP A 101 -15.50 24.63 -0.16
N ASP A 102 -16.17 24.11 -1.18
CA ASP A 102 -17.14 23.03 -1.02
C ASP A 102 -16.45 21.67 -0.87
N ASP A 103 -17.25 20.66 -0.52
CA ASP A 103 -16.79 19.30 -0.31
C ASP A 103 -16.07 18.71 -1.54
N GLU A 104 -16.61 18.97 -2.74
CA GLU A 104 -16.07 18.43 -3.98
C GLU A 104 -14.68 18.98 -4.29
N ARG A 105 -14.51 20.31 -4.18
CA ARG A 105 -13.21 20.94 -4.36
C ARG A 105 -12.21 20.47 -3.31
N LEU A 106 -12.62 20.34 -2.05
CA LEU A 106 -11.75 19.82 -0.98
C LEU A 106 -11.30 18.39 -1.27
N TYR A 107 -12.22 17.50 -1.63
CA TYR A 107 -11.92 16.10 -1.93
C TYR A 107 -10.94 15.95 -3.09
N TYR A 108 -11.22 16.57 -4.24
CA TYR A 108 -10.36 16.44 -5.41
C TYR A 108 -9.00 17.11 -5.20
N THR A 109 -8.96 18.27 -4.54
CA THR A 109 -7.67 18.91 -4.23
C THR A 109 -6.84 18.07 -3.25
N ALA A 110 -7.47 17.49 -2.21
CA ALA A 110 -6.79 16.60 -1.28
C ALA A 110 -6.30 15.32 -1.96
N ARG A 111 -7.07 14.77 -2.89
CA ARG A 111 -6.67 13.64 -3.73
C ARG A 111 -5.46 13.98 -4.60
N ASP A 112 -5.48 15.11 -5.29
CA ASP A 112 -4.38 15.52 -6.18
C ASP A 112 -3.07 15.73 -5.41
N ILE A 113 -3.12 16.38 -4.24
CA ILE A 113 -1.96 16.55 -3.37
C ILE A 113 -1.44 15.19 -2.88
N ASN A 114 -2.32 14.28 -2.46
CA ASN A 114 -1.90 12.96 -1.97
C ASN A 114 -1.24 12.12 -3.09
N ILE A 115 -1.76 12.19 -4.31
CA ILE A 115 -1.17 11.57 -5.50
C ILE A 115 0.19 12.20 -5.81
N ALA A 116 0.32 13.52 -5.75
CA ALA A 116 1.58 14.22 -5.98
C ALA A 116 2.65 13.80 -4.96
N VAL A 117 2.30 13.68 -3.68
CA VAL A 117 3.23 13.20 -2.63
C VAL A 117 3.64 11.75 -2.90
N PHE A 118 2.69 10.87 -3.22
CA PHE A 118 3.00 9.48 -3.55
C PHE A 118 3.94 9.35 -4.75
N THR A 119 3.64 10.08 -5.84
CA THR A 119 4.44 10.04 -7.06
C THR A 119 5.82 10.66 -6.87
N GLN A 120 5.95 11.71 -6.05
CA GLN A 120 7.24 12.27 -5.67
C GLN A 120 8.10 11.23 -4.95
N ILE A 121 7.58 10.59 -3.89
CA ILE A 121 8.29 9.54 -3.16
C ILE A 121 8.66 8.39 -4.11
N TYR A 122 7.72 7.98 -4.97
CA TYR A 122 7.95 6.85 -5.87
C TYR A 122 9.03 7.13 -6.92
N PHE A 123 8.91 8.23 -7.66
CA PHE A 123 9.79 8.53 -8.80
C PHE A 123 11.10 9.20 -8.41
N TYR A 124 11.15 10.00 -7.34
CA TYR A 124 12.32 10.79 -6.98
C TYR A 124 13.08 10.27 -5.77
N GLU A 125 12.49 9.36 -4.97
CA GLU A 125 13.17 8.77 -3.82
C GLU A 125 13.39 7.26 -4.00
N LEU A 126 12.33 6.50 -4.29
CA LEU A 126 12.40 5.04 -4.37
C LEU A 126 13.04 4.53 -5.67
N LEU A 127 12.43 4.85 -6.82
CA LEU A 127 12.91 4.33 -8.11
C LEU A 127 14.35 4.74 -8.46
N PRO A 128 14.87 5.93 -8.11
CA PRO A 128 16.26 6.28 -8.41
C PRO A 128 17.28 5.41 -7.69
N ILE A 129 16.94 4.88 -6.50
CA ILE A 129 17.77 3.92 -5.76
C ILE A 129 17.79 2.57 -6.50
N LEU A 130 16.66 2.19 -7.10
CA LEU A 130 16.48 0.88 -7.74
C LEU A 130 17.00 0.82 -9.18
N LEU A 131 16.66 1.83 -9.98
CA LEU A 131 16.93 1.89 -11.41
C LEU A 131 18.18 2.74 -11.75
N GLY A 132 18.67 3.51 -10.79
CA GLY A 132 19.74 4.48 -10.95
C GLY A 132 19.21 5.82 -11.46
N LYS A 133 19.48 6.90 -10.71
CA LYS A 133 19.06 8.27 -11.06
C LYS A 133 19.47 8.67 -12.49
N GLU A 134 20.72 8.40 -12.88
CA GLU A 134 21.23 8.72 -14.22
C GLU A 134 20.45 8.01 -15.34
N ASN A 135 20.10 6.74 -15.14
CA ASN A 135 19.29 5.98 -16.11
C ASN A 135 17.89 6.58 -16.23
N MET A 136 17.26 6.94 -15.11
CA MET A 136 15.92 7.54 -15.13
C MET A 136 15.91 8.91 -15.81
N ILE A 137 16.95 9.73 -15.61
CA ILE A 137 17.13 11.01 -16.32
C ILE A 137 17.33 10.75 -17.82
N LYS A 138 18.23 9.83 -18.18
CA LYS A 138 18.53 9.49 -19.58
C LYS A 138 17.30 9.03 -20.35
N HIS A 139 16.40 8.30 -19.69
CA HIS A 139 15.14 7.82 -20.28
C HIS A 139 13.97 8.80 -20.09
N GLY A 140 14.22 10.00 -19.55
CA GLY A 140 13.23 11.06 -19.42
C GLY A 140 12.13 10.78 -18.37
N ILE A 141 12.30 9.80 -17.49
CA ILE A 141 11.33 9.43 -16.44
C ILE A 141 11.30 10.50 -15.35
N ILE A 142 12.48 11.00 -14.97
CA ILE A 142 12.64 12.12 -14.03
C ILE A 142 13.52 13.21 -14.67
N SER A 143 13.50 14.41 -14.08
CA SER A 143 14.41 15.49 -14.43
C SER A 143 15.43 15.73 -13.32
N ASP A 144 16.57 16.32 -13.66
CA ASP A 144 17.53 16.85 -12.68
C ASP A 144 17.25 18.33 -12.34
N SER A 145 16.28 18.94 -13.01
CA SER A 145 15.81 20.30 -12.72
C SER A 145 14.76 20.30 -11.62
N ASP A 146 14.90 21.22 -10.67
CA ASP A 146 13.83 21.54 -9.73
C ASP A 146 12.71 22.31 -10.45
N GLY A 147 11.46 21.83 -10.36
CA GLY A 147 10.29 22.56 -10.86
C GLY A 147 9.29 21.73 -11.65
N PHE A 148 8.29 22.43 -12.18
CA PHE A 148 7.23 21.83 -13.00
C PHE A 148 7.79 21.31 -14.33
N ARG A 149 7.35 20.12 -14.70
CA ARG A 149 7.59 19.53 -16.02
C ARG A 149 6.28 19.01 -16.56
N ASP A 150 5.94 19.44 -17.78
CA ASP A 150 4.85 18.84 -18.52
C ASP A 150 5.40 17.69 -19.37
N MET A 151 4.96 16.47 -19.04
CA MET A 151 5.26 15.26 -19.82
C MET A 151 4.02 14.72 -20.50
N TYR A 152 2.90 15.46 -20.45
CA TYR A 152 1.67 15.02 -21.05
C TYR A 152 1.80 15.02 -22.58
N ASP A 153 1.40 13.90 -23.17
CA ASP A 153 1.33 13.71 -24.61
C ASP A 153 -0.05 13.11 -24.90
N GLU A 154 -0.88 13.87 -25.61
CA GLU A 154 -2.26 13.48 -25.93
C GLU A 154 -2.34 12.28 -26.88
N ASP A 155 -1.27 12.01 -27.63
CA ASP A 155 -1.16 10.87 -28.55
C ASP A 155 -0.73 9.59 -27.83
N VAL A 156 -0.31 9.67 -26.56
CA VAL A 156 0.13 8.52 -25.76
C VAL A 156 -1.03 8.00 -24.91
N LEU A 157 -1.49 6.79 -25.23
CA LEU A 157 -2.46 6.09 -24.40
C LEU A 157 -1.79 5.57 -23.11
N PRO A 158 -2.35 5.85 -21.92
CA PRO A 158 -1.84 5.32 -20.67
C PRO A 158 -2.19 3.83 -20.59
N GLN A 159 -1.27 2.97 -21.03
CA GLN A 159 -1.42 1.52 -21.01
C GLN A 159 -0.24 0.88 -20.27
N MET A 160 -0.54 -0.24 -19.64
CA MET A 160 0.43 -1.09 -18.96
C MET A 160 0.60 -2.35 -19.78
N THR A 161 1.85 -2.72 -20.08
CA THR A 161 2.13 -3.96 -20.79
C THR A 161 1.99 -5.17 -19.86
N ASP A 162 1.70 -6.34 -20.42
CA ASP A 162 1.62 -7.58 -19.62
C ASP A 162 2.99 -7.93 -19.01
N GLU A 163 4.09 -7.65 -19.71
CA GLU A 163 5.46 -7.83 -19.23
C GLU A 163 5.74 -7.05 -17.95
N TYR A 164 5.17 -5.86 -17.82
CA TYR A 164 5.34 -5.03 -16.62
C TYR A 164 4.82 -5.73 -15.36
N HIS A 165 3.76 -6.55 -15.47
CA HIS A 165 3.25 -7.32 -14.33
C HIS A 165 4.25 -8.37 -13.82
N TYR A 166 5.04 -8.95 -14.72
CA TYR A 166 6.11 -9.89 -14.35
C TYR A 166 7.34 -9.13 -13.84
N ALA A 167 7.72 -8.03 -14.51
CA ALA A 167 8.84 -7.19 -14.10
C ALA A 167 8.64 -6.63 -12.70
N LEU A 168 7.43 -6.16 -12.36
CA LEU A 168 7.07 -5.67 -11.04
C LEU A 168 7.33 -6.67 -9.91
N ARG A 169 7.45 -7.97 -10.19
CA ARG A 169 7.74 -8.98 -9.17
C ARG A 169 9.17 -8.88 -8.60
N TRP A 170 10.01 -7.98 -9.13
CA TRP A 170 11.35 -7.69 -8.62
C TRP A 170 11.38 -7.47 -7.10
N PHE A 171 10.33 -6.91 -6.49
CA PHE A 171 10.34 -6.67 -5.03
C PHE A 171 10.40 -7.97 -4.21
N HIS A 172 10.01 -9.14 -4.76
CA HIS A 172 10.09 -10.41 -4.02
C HIS A 172 11.54 -10.86 -3.79
N VAL A 173 12.52 -10.37 -4.56
CA VAL A 173 13.94 -10.69 -4.32
C VAL A 173 14.58 -9.81 -3.25
N ILE A 174 13.91 -8.73 -2.82
CA ILE A 174 14.38 -7.87 -1.72
C ILE A 174 13.46 -7.92 -0.49
N GLN A 175 12.50 -8.84 -0.50
CA GLN A 175 11.51 -8.98 0.56
C GLN A 175 12.01 -9.97 1.60
N GLU A 176 12.44 -9.45 2.74
CA GLU A 176 12.71 -10.25 3.94
C GLU A 176 11.40 -10.76 4.54
N ALA A 177 11.37 -12.03 4.94
CA ALA A 177 10.19 -12.60 5.60
C ALA A 177 10.15 -12.32 7.10
N ASP A 178 11.20 -11.76 7.69
CA ASP A 178 11.20 -11.37 9.09
C ASP A 178 10.71 -9.93 9.24
N ILE A 179 9.67 -9.71 10.05
CA ILE A 179 9.21 -8.37 10.42
C ILE A 179 9.72 -8.07 11.82
N LYS A 180 10.70 -7.18 11.94
CA LYS A 180 11.24 -6.73 13.22
C LYS A 180 10.35 -5.63 13.80
N MET A 181 9.92 -5.85 15.03
CA MET A 181 9.07 -4.94 15.79
C MET A 181 9.93 -4.10 16.72
N TYR A 182 9.64 -2.81 16.78
CA TYR A 182 10.35 -1.86 17.63
C TYR A 182 9.34 -1.02 18.42
N ASP A 183 9.69 -0.57 19.61
CA ASP A 183 8.90 0.47 20.29
C ASP A 183 9.17 1.86 19.70
N ASN A 184 8.50 2.88 20.26
CA ASN A 184 8.62 4.27 19.81
C ASN A 184 10.02 4.87 20.02
N ASP A 185 10.78 4.35 20.99
CA ASP A 185 12.16 4.77 21.26
C ASP A 185 13.16 4.04 20.35
N GLY A 186 12.71 3.07 19.56
CA GLY A 186 13.51 2.30 18.63
C GLY A 186 14.21 1.09 19.24
N TYR A 187 13.79 0.64 20.43
CA TYR A 187 14.29 -0.61 20.99
C TYR A 187 13.63 -1.80 20.29
N TYR A 188 14.47 -2.76 19.91
CA TYR A 188 13.99 -4.02 19.33
C TYR A 188 13.18 -4.81 20.36
N LEU A 189 12.00 -5.26 19.96
CA LEU A 189 11.09 -6.02 20.81
C LEU A 189 11.14 -7.51 20.46
N ASN A 190 10.80 -7.84 19.21
CA ASN A 190 10.76 -9.20 18.69
C ASN A 190 10.73 -9.20 17.15
N THR A 191 10.78 -10.39 16.57
CA THR A 191 10.60 -10.63 15.14
C THR A 191 9.39 -11.52 14.93
N ILE A 192 8.56 -11.19 13.95
CA ILE A 192 7.40 -11.99 13.54
C ILE A 192 7.57 -12.37 12.06
N PRO A 193 7.40 -13.65 11.69
CA PRO A 193 7.38 -14.03 10.29
C PRO A 193 6.24 -13.31 9.55
N MET A 194 6.56 -12.59 8.49
CA MET A 194 5.64 -11.83 7.64
C MET A 194 4.45 -12.67 7.15
N VAL A 195 4.68 -13.95 6.89
CA VAL A 195 3.64 -14.91 6.48
C VAL A 195 2.58 -15.15 7.56
N ASN A 196 2.85 -14.79 8.82
CA ASN A 196 1.90 -14.90 9.93
C ASN A 196 1.00 -13.67 10.07
N VAL A 197 1.38 -12.55 9.48
CA VAL A 197 0.70 -11.24 9.64
C VAL A 197 0.21 -10.65 8.30
N SER A 198 0.65 -11.20 7.17
CA SER A 198 0.05 -10.94 5.86
C SER A 198 -1.29 -11.65 5.76
N LEU A 199 -2.28 -11.07 5.08
CA LEU A 199 -3.67 -11.56 5.11
C LEU A 199 -4.31 -11.57 6.52
N ARG A 200 -3.75 -10.81 7.46
CA ARG A 200 -4.20 -10.71 8.86
C ARG A 200 -4.40 -9.24 9.25
N THR A 201 -5.16 -8.48 8.47
CA THR A 201 -5.37 -7.04 8.70
C THR A 201 -5.88 -6.73 10.11
N GLY A 202 -6.67 -7.63 10.69
CA GLY A 202 -7.17 -7.49 12.07
C GLY A 202 -6.09 -7.56 13.15
N PHE A 203 -4.84 -7.90 12.82
CA PHE A 203 -3.69 -7.84 13.71
C PHE A 203 -3.26 -6.40 14.04
N LEU A 204 -3.39 -5.47 13.10
CA LEU A 204 -2.86 -4.10 13.17
C LEU A 204 -3.43 -3.21 14.30
N PRO A 205 -4.74 -3.26 14.60
CA PRO A 205 -5.33 -2.46 15.68
C PRO A 205 -4.82 -2.84 17.07
N HIS A 206 -4.43 -4.10 17.29
CA HIS A 206 -4.10 -4.61 18.62
C HIS A 206 -2.65 -4.36 19.00
N ASP A 207 -2.38 -4.31 20.30
CA ASP A 207 -1.04 -4.39 20.91
C ASP A 207 0.01 -3.46 20.28
N GLU A 208 -0.41 -2.27 19.81
CA GLU A 208 0.46 -1.31 19.10
C GLU A 208 1.18 -1.90 17.86
N ASN A 209 0.60 -2.93 17.24
CA ASN A 209 1.23 -3.64 16.14
C ASN A 209 1.50 -2.75 14.92
N LEU A 210 0.54 -1.88 14.55
CA LEU A 210 0.72 -0.91 13.46
C LEU A 210 1.92 0.01 13.69
N GLU A 211 2.06 0.56 14.89
CA GLU A 211 3.14 1.48 15.29
C GLU A 211 4.47 0.74 15.29
N LYS A 212 4.52 -0.44 15.92
CA LYS A 212 5.72 -1.27 16.01
C LYS A 212 6.24 -1.71 14.63
N MET A 213 5.34 -2.05 13.72
CA MET A 213 5.69 -2.36 12.32
C MET A 213 6.09 -1.12 11.53
N THR A 214 5.46 0.01 11.79
CA THR A 214 5.85 1.29 11.17
C THR A 214 7.28 1.63 11.56
N GLN A 215 7.65 1.49 12.84
CA GLN A 215 9.04 1.65 13.30
C GLN A 215 10.00 0.68 12.60
N GLY A 216 9.60 -0.59 12.45
CA GLY A 216 10.38 -1.56 11.68
C GLY A 216 10.62 -1.12 10.24
N SER A 217 9.61 -0.55 9.58
CA SER A 217 9.64 -0.20 8.14
C SER A 217 10.74 0.79 7.76
N PHE A 218 11.20 1.65 8.68
CA PHE A 218 12.30 2.60 8.43
C PHE A 218 13.59 2.30 9.21
N ARG A 219 13.62 1.24 10.02
CA ARG A 219 14.81 0.81 10.80
C ARG A 219 15.41 -0.49 10.28
N GLN A 220 14.56 -1.38 9.78
CA GLN A 220 14.97 -2.67 9.25
C GLN A 220 15.41 -2.51 7.79
N TYR A 221 16.53 -3.13 7.46
CA TYR A 221 16.96 -3.29 6.07
C TYR A 221 16.06 -4.29 5.32
N GLY A 222 15.80 -4.00 4.05
CA GLY A 222 15.28 -5.00 3.13
C GLY A 222 16.34 -6.06 2.78
N GLY A 223 15.93 -7.03 1.97
CA GLY A 223 16.80 -8.10 1.49
C GLY A 223 17.79 -7.59 0.45
N GLY A 224 18.88 -8.34 0.27
CA GLY A 224 19.87 -8.03 -0.76
C GLY A 224 19.35 -8.31 -2.17
N PHE A 225 19.89 -7.61 -3.17
CA PHE A 225 19.66 -7.94 -4.59
C PHE A 225 20.54 -9.13 -5.02
N ASP A 226 20.28 -10.32 -4.46
CA ASP A 226 21.05 -11.54 -4.73
C ASP A 226 20.29 -12.57 -5.60
N HIS A 227 19.13 -12.18 -6.12
CA HIS A 227 18.20 -13.01 -6.90
C HIS A 227 17.62 -14.21 -6.14
N ILE A 228 17.70 -14.20 -4.81
CA ILE A 228 17.10 -15.23 -3.96
C ILE A 228 15.78 -14.70 -3.40
N ILE A 229 14.77 -15.55 -3.39
CA ILE A 229 13.51 -15.27 -2.70
C ILE A 229 13.61 -15.93 -1.33
N ASP A 230 13.26 -15.18 -0.28
CA ASP A 230 13.20 -15.72 1.08
C ASP A 230 12.39 -17.03 1.13
N ASN A 231 12.87 -17.99 1.91
CA ASN A 231 12.27 -19.31 2.04
C ASN A 231 10.80 -19.25 2.49
N ASP A 232 10.47 -18.34 3.40
CA ASP A 232 9.11 -18.21 3.92
C ASP A 232 8.18 -17.59 2.88
N VAL A 233 8.67 -16.63 2.09
CA VAL A 233 7.94 -16.07 0.94
C VAL A 233 7.74 -17.11 -0.16
N SER A 234 8.74 -17.95 -0.43
CA SER A 234 8.67 -18.93 -1.52
C SER A 234 7.90 -20.21 -1.17
N ASN A 235 7.99 -20.68 0.08
CA ASN A 235 7.51 -22.01 0.49
C ASN A 235 6.46 -22.02 1.61
N LYS A 236 6.29 -20.94 2.38
CA LYS A 236 5.36 -20.90 3.54
C LYS A 236 4.17 -19.96 3.38
N THR A 237 4.09 -19.23 2.28
CA THR A 237 2.94 -18.38 1.93
C THR A 237 1.60 -19.10 2.02
N VAL A 238 0.55 -18.36 2.42
CA VAL A 238 -0.92 -18.60 2.45
C VAL A 238 -1.41 -20.05 2.40
N SER A 239 -1.04 -20.78 1.37
CA SER A 239 -1.21 -22.21 1.18
C SER A 239 -0.84 -23.08 2.41
N HIS A 240 0.22 -22.72 3.17
CA HIS A 240 0.65 -23.56 4.31
C HIS A 240 -0.36 -23.58 5.47
N ARG A 241 -1.13 -22.50 5.67
CA ARG A 241 -2.14 -22.43 6.75
C ARG A 241 -3.54 -22.91 6.33
N LEU A 242 -3.85 -22.92 5.03
CA LEU A 242 -5.17 -23.29 4.53
C LEU A 242 -5.37 -24.81 4.33
N ASN A 243 -4.37 -25.65 4.64
CA ASN A 243 -4.41 -27.12 4.54
C ASN A 243 -4.89 -27.69 3.18
N LYS A 244 -4.93 -26.86 2.14
CA LYS A 244 -5.35 -27.24 0.80
C LYS A 244 -4.32 -26.70 -0.19
N ILE A 245 -3.49 -27.63 -0.69
CA ILE A 245 -2.53 -27.48 -1.80
C ILE A 245 -1.35 -26.56 -1.48
N ARG A 246 -0.12 -27.12 -1.48
CA ARG A 246 1.16 -26.37 -1.46
C ARG A 246 1.34 -25.64 -2.79
N ILE A 247 1.09 -24.34 -2.84
CA ILE A 247 1.42 -23.50 -4.00
C ILE A 247 2.72 -22.77 -3.67
N LYS A 248 3.81 -23.14 -4.35
CA LYS A 248 5.10 -22.44 -4.24
C LYS A 248 5.04 -21.16 -5.05
N TYR A 249 5.34 -20.01 -4.44
CA TYR A 249 5.35 -18.73 -5.15
C TYR A 249 6.35 -18.71 -6.31
N SER A 250 7.49 -19.40 -6.17
CA SER A 250 8.47 -19.55 -7.26
C SER A 250 7.93 -20.30 -8.47
N CYS A 251 6.89 -21.13 -8.32
CA CYS A 251 6.25 -21.84 -9.42
C CYS A 251 5.10 -21.05 -10.07
N ILE A 252 4.63 -19.97 -9.46
CA ILE A 252 3.54 -19.12 -10.00
C ILE A 252 4.09 -18.09 -11.00
N ASN A 253 5.32 -17.59 -10.78
CA ASN A 253 5.90 -16.52 -11.60
C ASN A 253 6.70 -17.03 -12.83
N LEU A 254 6.69 -18.33 -13.12
CA LEU A 254 7.46 -18.97 -14.21
C LEU A 254 6.60 -19.43 -15.41
N THR A 255 5.32 -19.07 -15.45
CA THR A 255 4.38 -19.35 -16.55
C THR A 255 3.66 -18.09 -16.96
#